data_AF-A0A1V1W352-F1
#
_entry.id   AF-A0A1V1W352-F1
#
_cell.length_a   1.000
_cell.length_b   1.000
_cell.length_c   1.000
_cell.angle_alpha   90.00
_cell.angle_beta   90.00
_cell.angle_gamma   90.00
#
_symmetry.space_group_name_H-M   'P 1'
#
loop_
_entity.id
_entity.type
_entity.pdbx_description
1 polymer ?
#
loop_
_entity_poly.entity_id
_entity_poly.type
_entity_poly.pdbx_seq_one_letter_code
_entity_poly.pdbx_strand_id
1 'polypeptide(L)'
;MSLPPYAVDFRGLPACPCQAAWIPELEAYLRHLGLIQGNLAIAQLIGLYEKSGNTHGDPSGAGLRKGGGVTDFWLTGSLADQCVRVMRDMGADPTWRRLPNWDGAGGDEHVHCGLRGCPHRTEAALAQEWAVDHNGDGLVGDLPDPGPRPLSGRTWQQGIEWARQQEDDMAQYADQLDTIQADAAAARKAAEQAVTRLDAQRQRQRAQTTRLRKRLDKAIATGQATRADLEAMRAELDGEDEG
;
A
#
# COMPACT_ATOMS: atom_id res chain seq x y z
N MET A 1 19.70 -4.21 -31.37
CA MET A 1 18.28 -4.21 -31.79
C MET A 1 17.88 -2.78 -32.11
N SER A 2 17.09 -2.55 -33.16
CA SER A 2 16.52 -1.22 -33.44
C SER A 2 15.25 -1.04 -32.61
N LEU A 3 15.12 0.10 -31.93
CA LEU A 3 13.88 0.46 -31.24
C LEU A 3 12.74 0.73 -32.25
N PRO A 4 11.46 0.63 -31.80
CA PRO A 4 10.32 1.11 -32.57
C PRO A 4 10.43 2.60 -32.94
N PRO A 5 9.93 3.04 -34.11
CA PRO A 5 10.01 4.43 -34.53
C PRO A 5 9.19 5.40 -33.66
N TYR A 6 8.20 4.89 -32.91
CA TYR A 6 7.44 5.67 -31.95
C TYR A 6 8.12 5.80 -30.58
N ALA A 7 9.21 5.06 -30.34
CA ALA A 7 9.85 5.02 -29.04
C ALA A 7 10.36 6.41 -28.66
N VAL A 8 10.12 6.79 -27.41
CA VAL A 8 10.61 8.03 -26.80
C VAL A 8 11.58 7.67 -25.66
N ASP A 9 12.47 8.60 -25.32
CA ASP A 9 13.24 8.48 -24.08
C ASP A 9 12.35 8.87 -22.89
N PHE A 10 12.30 8.00 -21.89
CA PHE A 10 11.69 8.27 -20.61
C PHE A 10 12.68 7.89 -19.50
N ARG A 11 13.35 8.89 -18.93
CA ARG A 11 14.34 8.73 -17.85
C ARG A 11 15.52 7.83 -18.25
N GLY A 12 15.99 7.94 -19.49
CA GLY A 12 17.09 7.13 -20.01
C GLY A 12 16.68 5.71 -20.45
N LEU A 13 15.39 5.39 -20.44
CA LEU A 13 14.84 4.12 -20.91
C LEU A 13 13.94 4.35 -22.13
N PRO A 14 13.96 3.45 -23.12
CA PRO A 14 13.00 3.51 -24.21
C PRO A 14 11.60 3.22 -23.67
N ALA A 15 10.61 4.01 -24.10
CA ALA A 15 9.21 3.86 -23.73
C ALA A 15 8.31 4.12 -24.93
N CYS A 16 7.06 3.65 -24.91
CA CYS A 16 6.06 4.20 -25.82
C CYS A 16 5.53 5.55 -25.30
N PRO A 17 5.02 6.45 -26.17
CA PRO A 17 4.50 7.75 -25.75
C PRO A 17 3.38 7.66 -24.70
N CYS A 18 2.57 6.59 -24.75
CA CYS A 18 1.50 6.37 -23.77
C CYS A 18 2.06 6.13 -22.35
N GLN A 19 3.13 5.34 -22.23
CA GLN A 19 3.80 5.12 -20.94
C GLN A 19 4.43 6.40 -20.42
N ALA A 20 5.14 7.14 -21.28
CA ALA A 20 5.77 8.40 -20.92
C ALA A 20 4.75 9.47 -20.46
N ALA A 21 3.52 9.42 -20.97
CA ALA A 21 2.42 10.27 -20.51
C ALA A 21 1.76 9.76 -19.22
N TRP A 22 1.54 8.46 -19.08
CA TRP A 22 0.76 7.89 -17.98
C TRP A 22 1.56 7.75 -16.67
N ILE A 23 2.84 7.35 -16.73
CA ILE A 23 3.65 7.10 -15.53
C ILE A 23 3.79 8.35 -14.64
N PRO A 24 4.08 9.56 -15.17
CA PRO A 24 4.15 10.75 -14.34
C PRO A 24 2.85 11.06 -13.58
N GLU A 25 1.70 10.84 -14.23
CA GLU A 25 0.37 11.06 -13.64
C GLU A 25 0.05 10.02 -12.58
N LEU A 26 0.39 8.75 -12.82
CA LEU A 26 0.31 7.70 -11.79
C LEU A 26 1.15 8.09 -10.58
N GLU A 27 2.41 8.49 -10.80
CA GLU A 27 3.30 8.83 -9.69
C GLU A 27 2.84 10.07 -8.93
N ALA A 28 2.27 11.07 -9.62
CA ALA A 28 1.67 12.23 -8.98
C ALA A 28 0.52 11.80 -8.06
N TYR A 29 -0.38 10.96 -8.57
CA TYR A 29 -1.50 10.46 -7.79
C TYR A 29 -1.07 9.54 -6.62
N LEU A 30 -0.08 8.66 -6.83
CA LEU A 30 0.48 7.84 -5.74
C LEU A 30 1.17 8.68 -4.65
N ARG A 31 1.83 9.79 -5.02
CA ARG A 31 2.38 10.76 -4.06
C ARG A 31 1.27 11.50 -3.33
N HIS A 32 0.21 11.88 -4.04
CA HIS A 32 -0.98 12.50 -3.46
C HIS A 32 -1.61 11.60 -2.39
N LEU A 33 -1.68 10.29 -2.64
CA LEU A 33 -2.14 9.29 -1.67
C LEU A 33 -1.13 8.97 -0.55
N GLY A 34 0.08 9.54 -0.58
CA GLY A 34 1.14 9.26 0.39
C GLY A 34 1.76 7.86 0.28
N LEU A 35 1.51 7.14 -0.82
CA LEU A 35 2.01 5.77 -1.04
C LEU A 35 3.48 5.74 -1.44
N ILE A 36 3.94 6.78 -2.14
CA ILE A 36 5.35 6.93 -2.55
C ILE A 36 5.82 8.36 -2.27
N GLN A 37 7.14 8.54 -2.11
CA GLN A 37 7.75 9.87 -1.92
C GLN A 37 8.44 10.40 -3.18
N GLY A 38 8.76 9.52 -4.13
CA GLY A 38 9.53 9.85 -5.31
C GLY A 38 8.94 9.23 -6.57
N ASN A 39 9.82 8.88 -7.49
CA ASN A 39 9.47 8.16 -8.71
C ASN A 39 9.41 6.65 -8.42
N LEU A 40 8.55 5.95 -9.15
CA LEU A 40 8.55 4.49 -9.15
C LEU A 40 9.86 3.96 -9.76
N ALA A 41 10.41 2.92 -9.14
CA ALA A 41 11.54 2.20 -9.72
C ALA A 41 11.02 1.32 -10.87
N ILE A 42 11.49 1.61 -12.09
CA ILE A 42 11.06 0.93 -13.31
C ILE A 42 12.00 -0.26 -13.55
N ALA A 43 11.43 -1.45 -13.68
CA ALA A 43 12.14 -2.66 -14.08
C ALA A 43 12.25 -2.75 -15.61
N GLN A 44 11.14 -2.56 -16.31
CA GLN A 44 11.09 -2.68 -17.77
C GLN A 44 9.95 -1.82 -18.37
N LEU A 45 10.20 -1.17 -19.51
CA LEU A 45 9.20 -0.44 -20.31
C LEU A 45 8.97 -1.12 -21.65
N ILE A 46 9.81 -0.84 -22.64
CA ILE A 46 9.78 -1.53 -23.94
C ILE A 46 11.14 -2.14 -24.22
N GLY A 47 11.14 -3.21 -25.01
CA GLY A 47 12.35 -3.91 -25.40
C GLY A 47 12.23 -5.41 -25.22
N LEU A 48 13.17 -6.11 -25.83
CA LEU A 48 13.20 -7.57 -25.80
C LEU A 48 13.98 -8.03 -24.58
N TYR A 49 13.25 -8.51 -23.59
CA TYR A 49 13.78 -9.40 -22.57
C TYR A 49 13.15 -10.76 -22.79
N GLU A 50 13.95 -11.80 -23.00
CA GLU A 50 13.47 -13.13 -23.42
C GLU A 50 12.44 -13.72 -22.44
N LYS A 51 12.60 -13.45 -21.14
CA LYS A 51 11.66 -13.91 -20.10
C LYS A 51 10.37 -13.09 -19.99
N SER A 52 10.21 -12.02 -20.79
CA SER A 52 9.02 -11.15 -20.72
C SER A 52 7.80 -11.69 -21.46
N GLY A 53 7.88 -12.90 -22.04
CA GLY A 53 6.76 -13.51 -22.77
C GLY A 53 6.28 -12.68 -23.96
N ASN A 54 7.16 -11.86 -24.55
CA ASN A 54 6.88 -10.93 -25.65
C ASN A 54 5.85 -9.82 -25.34
N THR A 55 5.56 -9.55 -24.07
CA THR A 55 4.62 -8.49 -23.68
C THR A 55 5.23 -7.10 -23.82
N HIS A 56 6.55 -6.97 -23.62
CA HIS A 56 7.31 -5.71 -23.75
C HIS A 56 7.92 -5.49 -25.14
N GLY A 57 7.85 -6.47 -26.03
CA GLY A 57 8.32 -6.38 -27.41
C GLY A 57 8.17 -7.68 -28.18
N ASP A 58 8.03 -7.58 -29.51
CA ASP A 58 7.94 -8.72 -30.41
C ASP A 58 9.31 -9.07 -31.06
N PRO A 59 9.87 -10.28 -30.82
CA PRO A 59 11.16 -10.70 -31.37
C PRO A 59 11.09 -11.19 -32.83
N SER A 60 9.90 -11.38 -33.41
CA SER A 60 9.72 -12.14 -34.67
C SER A 60 10.22 -11.45 -35.95
N GLY A 61 10.70 -10.21 -35.89
CA GLY A 61 11.42 -9.54 -36.98
C GLY A 61 10.59 -9.22 -38.24
N ALA A 62 9.35 -9.69 -38.34
CA ALA A 62 8.45 -9.43 -39.45
C ALA A 62 7.68 -8.13 -39.21
N GLY A 63 8.27 -6.99 -39.59
CA GLY A 63 7.57 -5.73 -39.85
C GLY A 63 6.53 -5.29 -38.81
N LEU A 64 6.96 -4.42 -37.89
CA LEU A 64 6.25 -3.73 -36.78
C LEU A 64 6.48 -4.42 -35.43
N ARG A 65 7.67 -4.29 -34.83
CA ARG A 65 8.06 -3.14 -33.96
C ARG A 65 6.98 -2.72 -32.93
N LYS A 66 6.10 -3.61 -32.49
CA LYS A 66 5.20 -3.38 -31.36
C LYS A 66 5.88 -3.83 -30.06
N GLY A 67 5.60 -3.11 -28.99
CA GLY A 67 6.28 -3.16 -27.70
C GLY A 67 6.03 -1.85 -26.96
N GLY A 68 5.19 -1.86 -25.94
CA GLY A 68 4.66 -0.63 -25.36
C GLY A 68 3.37 -0.86 -24.60
N GLY A 69 3.05 0.05 -23.69
CA GLY A 69 1.87 -0.07 -22.86
C GLY A 69 1.89 -1.23 -21.87
N VAL A 70 3.06 -1.85 -21.64
CA VAL A 70 3.28 -2.80 -20.55
C VAL A 70 4.52 -2.35 -19.81
N THR A 71 4.43 -2.19 -18.50
CA THR A 71 5.50 -1.70 -17.63
C THR A 71 5.66 -2.64 -16.45
N ASP A 72 6.90 -2.97 -16.12
CA ASP A 72 7.23 -3.66 -14.88
C ASP A 72 7.82 -2.65 -13.90
N PHE A 73 7.33 -2.66 -12.66
CA PHE A 73 7.83 -1.81 -11.57
C PHE A 73 8.41 -2.65 -10.44
N TRP A 74 9.56 -2.24 -9.90
CA TRP A 74 10.14 -2.82 -8.68
C TRP A 74 9.35 -2.37 -7.45
N LEU A 75 8.17 -2.95 -7.29
CA LEU A 75 7.26 -2.76 -6.16
C LEU A 75 7.02 -4.13 -5.51
N THR A 76 7.13 -4.17 -4.19
CA THR A 76 6.98 -5.40 -3.40
C THR A 76 6.07 -5.22 -2.20
N GLY A 77 5.63 -6.33 -1.62
CA GLY A 77 4.86 -6.35 -0.37
C GLY A 77 3.51 -5.64 -0.44
N SER A 78 3.06 -5.09 0.69
CA SER A 78 1.76 -4.41 0.80
C SER A 78 1.67 -3.11 0.00
N LEU A 79 2.81 -2.48 -0.31
CA LEU A 79 2.85 -1.31 -1.19
C LEU A 79 2.48 -1.70 -2.62
N ALA A 80 2.99 -2.84 -3.12
CA ALA A 80 2.64 -3.35 -4.43
C ALA A 80 1.13 -3.56 -4.57
N ASP A 81 0.48 -4.17 -3.57
CA ASP A 81 -0.96 -4.46 -3.61
C ASP A 81 -1.80 -3.17 -3.66
N GLN A 82 -1.40 -2.14 -2.91
CA GLN A 82 -2.04 -0.81 -2.93
C GLN A 82 -1.84 -0.11 -4.27
N CYS A 83 -0.62 -0.15 -4.81
CA CYS A 83 -0.31 0.43 -6.12
C CYS A 83 -1.07 -0.29 -7.26
N VAL A 84 -1.19 -1.62 -7.23
CA VAL A 84 -1.96 -2.40 -8.22
C VAL A 84 -3.40 -1.90 -8.29
N ARG A 85 -4.04 -1.65 -7.14
CA ARG A 85 -5.40 -1.11 -7.10
C ARG A 85 -5.49 0.23 -7.82
N VAL A 86 -4.60 1.17 -7.50
CA VAL A 86 -4.55 2.49 -8.14
C VAL A 86 -4.27 2.39 -9.64
N MET A 87 -3.32 1.55 -10.05
CA MET A 87 -3.00 1.33 -11.46
C MET A 87 -4.22 0.84 -12.24
N ARG A 88 -4.99 -0.11 -11.69
CA ARG A 88 -6.24 -0.58 -12.29
C ARG A 88 -7.29 0.53 -12.39
N ASP A 89 -7.47 1.32 -11.33
CA ASP A 89 -8.39 2.47 -11.35
C ASP A 89 -8.02 3.51 -12.43
N MET A 90 -6.71 3.66 -12.70
CA MET A 90 -6.13 4.52 -13.74
C MET A 90 -6.07 3.88 -15.14
N GLY A 91 -6.91 2.88 -15.42
CA GLY A 91 -7.03 2.29 -16.75
C GLY A 91 -5.88 1.36 -17.13
N ALA A 92 -5.16 0.82 -16.14
CA ALA A 92 -4.25 -0.29 -16.31
C ALA A 92 -4.83 -1.59 -15.72
N ASP A 93 -6.04 -1.96 -16.15
CA ASP A 93 -6.76 -3.13 -15.64
C ASP A 93 -5.93 -4.44 -15.68
N PRO A 94 -5.18 -4.77 -16.76
CA PRO A 94 -4.29 -5.93 -16.75
C PRO A 94 -3.00 -5.64 -15.97
N THR A 95 -3.16 -5.39 -14.67
CA THR A 95 -2.07 -5.17 -13.72
C THR A 95 -2.17 -6.14 -12.57
N TRP A 96 -1.09 -6.84 -12.24
CA TRP A 96 -1.01 -7.72 -11.08
C TRP A 96 0.40 -7.77 -10.52
N ARG A 97 0.51 -8.23 -9.28
CA ARG A 97 1.79 -8.50 -8.64
C ARG A 97 2.32 -9.87 -9.08
N ARG A 98 3.57 -9.91 -9.53
CA ARG A 98 4.34 -11.13 -9.71
C ARG A 98 5.03 -11.44 -8.39
N LEU A 99 4.70 -12.59 -7.80
CA LEU A 99 5.35 -13.06 -6.57
C LEU A 99 6.76 -13.59 -6.85
N PRO A 100 7.63 -13.71 -5.83
CA PRO A 100 8.92 -14.38 -6.01
C PRO A 100 8.75 -15.77 -6.64
N ASN A 101 9.63 -16.10 -7.59
CA ASN A 101 9.63 -17.35 -8.33
C ASN A 101 8.32 -17.62 -9.12
N TRP A 102 7.63 -16.57 -9.59
CA TRP A 102 6.42 -16.71 -10.40
C TRP A 102 6.63 -17.51 -11.70
N ASP A 103 7.86 -17.55 -12.23
CA ASP A 103 8.24 -18.26 -13.44
C ASP A 103 8.81 -19.67 -13.17
N GLY A 104 8.88 -20.10 -11.90
CA GLY A 104 9.51 -21.36 -11.50
C GLY A 104 11.04 -21.41 -11.69
N ALA A 105 11.66 -20.29 -12.07
CA ALA A 105 13.08 -20.17 -12.41
C ALA A 105 13.76 -19.03 -11.65
N GLY A 106 13.24 -18.68 -10.46
CA GLY A 106 13.79 -17.66 -9.57
C GLY A 106 13.45 -16.23 -9.97
N GLY A 107 12.38 -15.99 -10.73
CA GLY A 107 11.94 -14.66 -11.13
C GLY A 107 11.70 -13.74 -9.93
N ASP A 108 12.15 -12.49 -10.05
CA ASP A 108 12.03 -11.49 -9.00
C ASP A 108 10.60 -10.97 -8.85
N GLU A 109 10.26 -10.60 -7.62
CA GLU A 109 8.98 -9.95 -7.30
C GLU A 109 8.90 -8.55 -7.93
N HIS A 110 7.79 -8.26 -8.60
CA HIS A 110 7.52 -6.95 -9.20
C HIS A 110 6.03 -6.78 -9.49
N VAL A 111 5.60 -5.59 -9.91
CA VAL A 111 4.26 -5.36 -10.46
C VAL A 111 4.35 -5.30 -11.97
N HIS A 112 3.58 -6.16 -12.65
CA HIS A 112 3.40 -6.15 -14.09
C HIS A 112 2.13 -5.37 -14.43
N CYS A 113 2.24 -4.34 -15.27
CA CYS A 113 1.19 -3.34 -15.49
C CYS A 113 0.93 -3.11 -16.99
N GLY A 114 -0.25 -3.48 -17.49
CA GLY A 114 -0.68 -3.23 -18.87
C GLY A 114 -1.69 -2.09 -18.99
N LEU A 115 -1.44 -1.13 -19.89
CA LEU A 115 -2.31 0.03 -20.16
C LEU A 115 -3.45 -0.32 -21.13
N ARG A 116 -4.69 -0.32 -20.65
CA ARG A 116 -5.88 -0.54 -21.48
C ARG A 116 -5.99 0.55 -22.55
N GLY A 117 -6.22 0.14 -23.79
CA GLY A 117 -6.36 1.06 -24.93
C GLY A 117 -5.04 1.64 -25.46
N CYS A 118 -3.87 1.19 -24.99
CA CYS A 118 -2.61 1.57 -25.61
C CYS A 118 -2.44 0.90 -26.99
N PRO A 119 -2.25 1.66 -28.09
CA PRO A 119 -2.15 1.10 -29.45
C PRO A 119 -0.79 0.44 -29.74
N HIS A 120 0.19 0.61 -28.85
CA HIS A 120 1.55 0.08 -29.00
C HIS A 120 1.75 -1.31 -28.38
N ARG A 121 0.69 -1.88 -27.79
CA ARG A 121 0.72 -3.20 -27.17
C ARG A 121 0.96 -4.30 -28.18
N THR A 122 1.69 -5.33 -27.75
CA THR A 122 1.88 -6.57 -28.52
C THR A 122 0.62 -7.44 -28.45
N GLU A 123 0.54 -8.46 -29.31
CA GLU A 123 -0.56 -9.43 -29.26
C GLU A 123 -0.61 -10.18 -27.92
N ALA A 124 0.55 -10.51 -27.35
CA ALA A 124 0.64 -11.11 -26.02
C ALA A 124 0.04 -10.20 -24.93
N ALA A 125 0.34 -8.90 -24.97
CA ALA A 125 -0.23 -7.92 -24.03
C ALA A 125 -1.75 -7.74 -24.22
N LEU A 126 -2.26 -7.84 -25.45
CA LEU A 126 -3.71 -7.82 -25.73
C LEU A 126 -4.39 -9.10 -25.23
N ALA A 127 -3.75 -10.26 -25.35
CA ALA A 127 -4.25 -11.51 -24.80
C ALA A 127 -4.34 -11.48 -23.27
N GLN A 128 -3.38 -10.85 -22.60
CA GLN A 128 -3.42 -10.64 -21.15
C GLN A 128 -4.60 -9.76 -20.71
N GLU A 129 -4.86 -8.67 -21.42
CA GLU A 129 -6.06 -7.85 -21.16
C GLU A 129 -7.33 -8.68 -21.32
N TRP A 130 -7.45 -9.44 -22.42
CA TRP A 130 -8.61 -10.28 -22.65
C TRP A 130 -8.80 -11.30 -21.53
N ALA A 131 -7.73 -11.94 -21.04
CA ALA A 131 -7.82 -12.87 -19.92
C ALA A 131 -8.33 -12.18 -18.66
N VAL A 132 -7.80 -11.00 -18.32
CA VAL A 132 -8.23 -10.22 -17.16
C VAL A 132 -9.71 -9.81 -17.27
N ASP A 133 -10.19 -9.45 -18.46
CA ASP A 133 -11.61 -9.20 -18.71
C ASP A 133 -12.51 -10.43 -18.43
N HIS A 134 -11.95 -11.63 -18.50
CA HIS A 134 -12.64 -12.91 -18.29
C HIS A 134 -12.23 -13.61 -16.97
N ASN A 135 -11.71 -12.85 -16.00
CA ASN A 135 -11.27 -13.32 -14.67
C ASN A 135 -10.01 -14.21 -14.65
N GLY A 136 -9.23 -14.27 -15.71
CA GLY A 136 -7.92 -14.91 -15.77
C GLY A 136 -6.76 -13.94 -15.54
N ASP A 137 -5.60 -14.45 -15.13
CA ASP A 137 -4.38 -13.68 -14.84
C ASP A 137 -3.52 -13.36 -16.09
N GLY A 138 -3.92 -13.86 -17.27
CA GLY A 138 -3.20 -13.67 -18.52
C GLY A 138 -1.87 -14.42 -18.61
N LEU A 139 -1.65 -15.41 -17.74
CA LEU A 139 -0.42 -16.19 -17.68
C LEU A 139 -0.59 -17.58 -18.26
N VAL A 140 0.56 -18.25 -18.43
CA VAL A 140 0.58 -19.69 -18.70
C VAL A 140 -0.05 -20.41 -17.51
N GLY A 141 -1.14 -21.14 -17.77
CA GLY A 141 -1.90 -21.86 -16.74
C GLY A 141 -3.31 -21.31 -16.52
N ASP A 142 -3.63 -20.13 -17.06
CA ASP A 142 -4.98 -19.51 -17.00
C ASP A 142 -5.56 -19.52 -15.57
N LEU A 143 -4.73 -19.09 -14.61
CA LEU A 143 -5.16 -19.04 -13.22
C LEU A 143 -6.11 -17.86 -13.01
N PRO A 144 -6.96 -17.90 -11.98
CA PRO A 144 -7.81 -16.76 -11.65
C PRO A 144 -6.99 -15.49 -11.38
N ASP A 145 -7.43 -14.35 -11.91
CA ASP A 145 -6.82 -13.05 -11.62
C ASP A 145 -6.86 -12.76 -10.10
N PRO A 146 -5.70 -12.64 -9.43
CA PRO A 146 -5.66 -12.39 -7.99
C PRO A 146 -5.87 -10.92 -7.63
N GLY A 147 -5.93 -10.01 -8.60
CA GLY A 147 -5.99 -8.58 -8.34
C GLY A 147 -7.39 -8.05 -7.97
N PRO A 148 -7.46 -6.79 -7.52
CA PRO A 148 -8.71 -6.20 -7.03
C PRO A 148 -9.76 -6.06 -8.14
N ARG A 149 -11.03 -6.23 -7.74
CA ARG A 149 -12.23 -6.15 -8.58
C ARG A 149 -13.26 -5.19 -7.92
N PRO A 150 -14.20 -4.59 -8.68
CA PRO A 150 -14.36 -4.67 -10.14
C PRO A 150 -13.22 -3.96 -10.88
N LEU A 151 -13.03 -4.29 -12.16
CA LEU A 151 -12.12 -3.56 -13.04
C LEU A 151 -12.70 -2.17 -13.34
N SER A 152 -11.84 -1.20 -13.65
CA SER A 152 -12.27 0.15 -13.99
C SER A 152 -12.95 0.23 -15.36
N GLY A 153 -12.49 -0.60 -16.31
CA GLY A 153 -12.88 -0.54 -17.72
C GLY A 153 -12.37 0.73 -18.44
N ARG A 154 -11.60 1.58 -17.77
CA ARG A 154 -11.08 2.84 -18.33
C ARG A 154 -9.92 2.56 -19.28
N THR A 155 -9.79 3.37 -20.34
CA THR A 155 -8.52 3.46 -21.07
C THR A 155 -7.49 4.23 -20.23
N TRP A 156 -6.21 4.11 -20.56
CA TRP A 156 -5.15 4.86 -19.88
C TRP A 156 -5.36 6.38 -19.93
N GLN A 157 -5.92 6.93 -21.02
CA GLN A 157 -6.25 8.35 -21.11
C GLN A 157 -7.37 8.74 -20.13
N GLN A 158 -8.43 7.93 -20.07
CA GLN A 158 -9.52 8.15 -19.11
C GLN A 158 -9.04 8.01 -17.66
N GLY A 159 -8.07 7.14 -17.42
CA GLY A 159 -7.42 6.99 -16.12
C GLY A 159 -6.61 8.19 -15.69
N ILE A 160 -5.88 8.84 -16.60
CA ILE A 160 -5.19 10.12 -16.31
C ILE A 160 -6.20 11.19 -15.92
N GLU A 161 -7.28 11.34 -16.70
CA GLU A 161 -8.33 12.32 -16.42
C GLU A 161 -9.00 12.04 -15.07
N TRP A 162 -9.32 10.78 -14.78
CA TRP A 162 -9.86 10.36 -13.50
C TRP A 162 -8.92 10.73 -12.34
N ALA A 163 -7.61 10.44 -12.45
CA ALA A 163 -6.65 10.72 -11.40
C ALA A 163 -6.53 12.23 -11.10
N ARG A 164 -6.54 13.07 -12.15
CA ARG A 164 -6.52 14.54 -11.99
C ARG A 164 -7.76 15.05 -11.27
N GLN A 165 -8.93 14.50 -11.58
CA GLN A 165 -10.18 14.85 -10.87
C GLN A 165 -10.11 14.52 -9.37
N GLN A 166 -9.40 13.46 -8.98
CA GLN A 166 -9.22 13.14 -7.56
C GLN A 166 -8.34 14.17 -6.83
N GLU A 167 -7.35 14.76 -7.51
CA GLU A 167 -6.54 15.84 -6.94
C GLU A 167 -7.38 17.11 -6.73
N ASP A 168 -8.24 17.44 -7.69
CA ASP A 168 -9.14 18.59 -7.61
C ASP A 168 -10.19 18.42 -6.49
N ASP A 169 -10.73 17.21 -6.32
CA ASP A 169 -11.68 16.92 -5.25
C ASP A 169 -11.08 17.17 -3.86
N MET A 170 -9.78 16.94 -3.66
CA MET A 170 -9.17 17.22 -2.35
C MET A 170 -9.00 18.73 -2.06
N ALA A 171 -8.90 19.57 -3.09
CA ALA A 171 -8.87 21.02 -2.91
C ALA A 171 -10.17 21.53 -2.25
N GLN A 172 -11.29 20.83 -2.44
CA GLN A 172 -12.57 21.17 -1.81
C GLN A 172 -12.57 20.99 -0.29
N TYR A 173 -11.63 20.21 0.25
CA TYR A 173 -11.47 19.96 1.69
C TYR A 173 -10.31 20.75 2.30
N ALA A 174 -9.68 21.66 1.55
CA ALA A 174 -8.55 22.44 2.03
C ALA A 174 -8.93 23.34 3.22
N ASP A 175 -10.18 23.81 3.27
CA ASP A 175 -10.74 24.58 4.38
C ASP A 175 -11.00 23.71 5.63
N GLN A 176 -11.16 22.39 5.47
CA GLN A 176 -11.33 21.44 6.56
C GLN A 176 -9.99 20.99 7.17
N LEU A 177 -8.87 21.16 6.46
CA LEU A 177 -7.55 20.72 6.95
C LEU A 177 -7.18 21.38 8.28
N ASP A 178 -7.42 22.68 8.43
CA ASP A 178 -7.14 23.40 9.68
C ASP A 178 -7.97 22.84 10.84
N THR A 179 -9.23 22.48 10.56
CA THR A 179 -10.13 21.86 11.56
C THR A 179 -9.64 20.47 11.94
N ILE A 180 -9.32 19.62 10.95
CA ILE A 180 -8.79 18.27 11.19
C ILE A 180 -7.49 18.31 11.98
N GLN A 181 -6.59 19.26 11.66
CA GLN A 181 -5.34 19.44 12.39
C GLN A 181 -5.57 19.91 13.83
N ALA A 182 -6.51 20.83 14.04
CA ALA A 182 -6.89 21.28 15.38
C ALA A 182 -7.48 20.12 16.21
N ASP A 183 -8.36 19.31 15.62
CA ASP A 183 -8.97 18.16 16.27
C ASP A 183 -7.93 17.07 16.59
N ALA A 184 -7.01 16.78 15.65
CA ALA A 184 -5.92 15.84 15.87
C ALA A 184 -4.96 16.32 16.98
N ALA A 185 -4.67 17.63 17.05
CA ALA A 185 -3.87 18.21 18.12
C ALA A 185 -4.60 18.13 19.47
N ALA A 186 -5.91 18.41 19.50
CA ALA A 186 -6.74 18.29 20.70
C ALA A 186 -6.80 16.84 21.19
N ALA A 187 -7.02 15.87 20.29
CA ALA A 187 -7.04 14.45 20.60
C ALA A 187 -5.69 13.97 21.16
N ARG A 188 -4.57 14.40 20.56
CA ARG A 188 -3.22 14.09 21.05
C ARG A 188 -3.00 14.61 22.47
N LYS A 189 -3.36 15.87 22.72
CA LYS A 189 -3.28 16.48 24.06
C LYS A 189 -4.14 15.74 25.08
N ALA A 190 -5.36 15.34 24.71
CA ALA A 190 -6.23 14.55 25.57
C ALA A 190 -5.63 13.17 25.89
N ALA A 191 -5.00 12.52 24.91
CA ALA A 191 -4.30 11.24 25.10
C ALA A 191 -3.09 11.39 26.05
N GLU A 192 -2.26 12.42 25.89
CA GLU A 192 -1.14 12.71 26.79
C GLU A 192 -1.60 12.94 28.24
N GLN A 193 -2.70 13.68 28.42
CA GLN A 193 -3.32 13.88 29.73
C GLN A 193 -3.89 12.58 30.32
N ALA A 194 -4.47 11.70 29.50
CA ALA A 194 -4.94 10.39 29.94
C ALA A 194 -3.79 9.50 30.40
N VAL A 195 -2.69 9.44 29.65
CA VAL A 195 -1.46 8.72 30.04
C VAL A 195 -0.93 9.25 31.37
N THR A 196 -0.84 10.56 31.54
CA THR A 196 -0.38 11.19 32.79
C THR A 196 -1.27 10.80 33.98
N ARG A 197 -2.59 10.78 33.80
CA ARG A 197 -3.54 10.33 34.84
C ARG A 197 -3.35 8.85 35.19
N LEU A 198 -3.20 7.99 34.18
CA LEU A 198 -2.95 6.56 34.39
C LEU A 198 -1.63 6.31 35.13
N ASP A 199 -0.57 7.05 34.81
CA ASP A 199 0.70 6.93 35.52
C ASP A 199 0.59 7.40 36.97
N ALA A 200 -0.14 8.49 37.23
CA ALA A 200 -0.41 8.93 38.60
C ALA A 200 -1.22 7.89 39.38
N GLN A 201 -2.23 7.26 38.77
CA GLN A 201 -3.01 6.18 39.37
C GLN A 201 -2.14 4.97 39.69
N ARG A 202 -1.29 4.53 38.73
CA ARG A 202 -0.32 3.44 38.94
C ARG A 202 0.66 3.74 40.07
N GLN A 203 1.13 4.98 40.20
CA GLN A 203 2.00 5.38 41.30
C GLN A 203 1.30 5.29 42.66
N ARG A 204 0.03 5.72 42.75
CA ARG A 204 -0.78 5.59 43.97
C ARG A 204 -0.98 4.12 44.35
N GLN A 205 -1.39 3.28 43.39
CA GLN A 205 -1.54 1.83 43.60
C GLN A 205 -0.25 1.16 44.07
N ARG A 206 0.91 1.53 43.48
CA ARG A 206 2.23 1.03 43.92
C ARG A 206 2.56 1.46 45.36
N ALA A 207 2.31 2.73 45.69
CA ALA A 207 2.55 3.25 47.03
C ALA A 207 1.67 2.55 48.07
N GLN A 208 0.39 2.35 47.78
CA GLN A 208 -0.56 1.62 48.63
C GLN A 208 -0.14 0.15 48.79
N THR A 209 0.14 -0.55 47.69
CA THR A 209 0.65 -1.94 47.73
C THR A 209 1.91 -2.05 48.61
N THR A 210 2.81 -1.07 48.50
CA THR A 210 4.02 -1.01 49.35
C THR A 210 3.69 -0.80 50.82
N ARG A 211 2.73 0.06 51.15
CA ARG A 211 2.26 0.28 52.54
C ARG A 211 1.62 -0.97 53.13
N LEU A 212 0.74 -1.62 52.37
CA LEU A 212 0.08 -2.87 52.76
C LEU A 212 1.10 -3.99 53.01
N ARG A 213 2.07 -4.16 52.10
CA ARG A 213 3.19 -5.12 52.30
C ARG A 213 3.94 -4.86 53.61
N LYS A 214 4.33 -3.60 53.88
CA LYS A 214 5.01 -3.24 55.13
C LYS A 214 4.17 -3.54 56.38
N ARG A 215 2.85 -3.31 56.32
CA ARG A 215 1.93 -3.64 57.43
C ARG A 215 1.84 -5.14 57.64
N LEU A 216 1.72 -5.90 56.57
CA LEU A 216 1.69 -7.36 56.59
C LEU A 216 2.99 -7.94 57.17
N ASP A 217 4.15 -7.49 56.68
CA ASP A 217 5.47 -7.92 57.18
C ASP A 217 5.61 -7.65 58.68
N LYS A 218 5.15 -6.48 59.16
CA LYS A 218 5.15 -6.14 60.59
C LYS A 218 4.25 -7.07 61.41
N ALA A 219 3.04 -7.36 60.94
CA ALA A 219 2.10 -8.23 61.63
C ALA A 219 2.61 -9.68 61.71
N ILE A 220 3.29 -10.16 60.67
CA ILE A 220 3.98 -11.44 60.65
C ILE A 220 5.12 -11.45 61.68
N ALA A 221 5.98 -10.42 61.66
CA ALA A 221 7.15 -10.34 62.53
C ALA A 221 6.79 -10.30 64.03
N THR A 222 5.65 -9.72 64.41
CA THR A 222 5.21 -9.66 65.81
C THR A 222 4.43 -10.91 66.26
N GLY A 223 4.09 -11.83 65.34
CA GLY A 223 3.27 -13.00 65.65
C GLY A 223 1.83 -12.66 66.07
N GLN A 224 1.37 -11.44 65.78
CA GLN A 224 0.10 -10.88 66.26
C GLN A 224 -0.88 -10.55 65.13
N ALA A 225 -0.70 -11.10 63.92
CA ALA A 225 -1.67 -10.91 62.86
C ALA A 225 -3.04 -11.47 63.28
N THR A 226 -3.95 -10.58 63.68
CA THR A 226 -5.33 -10.96 64.00
C THR A 226 -6.16 -11.01 62.72
N ARG A 227 -7.29 -11.72 62.77
CA ARG A 227 -8.29 -11.68 61.69
C ARG A 227 -8.75 -10.25 61.38
N ALA A 228 -8.86 -9.41 62.41
CA ALA A 228 -9.22 -8.00 62.26
C ALA A 228 -8.14 -7.21 61.48
N ASP A 229 -6.86 -7.52 61.65
CA ASP A 229 -5.79 -6.88 60.88
C ASP A 229 -5.87 -7.22 59.38
N LEU A 230 -6.20 -8.48 59.06
CA LEU A 230 -6.37 -8.93 57.67
C LEU A 230 -7.63 -8.34 57.04
N GLU A 231 -8.75 -8.27 57.78
CA GLU A 231 -9.99 -7.63 57.32
C GLU A 231 -9.78 -6.12 57.10
N ALA A 232 -9.00 -5.44 57.94
CA ALA A 232 -8.64 -4.04 57.74
C ALA A 232 -7.75 -3.82 56.51
N MET A 233 -6.78 -4.71 56.24
CA MET A 233 -5.96 -4.64 55.01
C MET A 233 -6.79 -4.91 53.75
N ARG A 234 -7.76 -5.81 53.82
CA ARG A 234 -8.69 -6.09 52.72
C ARG A 234 -9.62 -4.91 52.44
N ALA A 235 -10.20 -4.30 53.48
CA ALA A 235 -11.03 -3.11 53.32
C ALA A 235 -10.25 -1.92 52.71
N GLU A 236 -8.96 -1.79 53.02
CA GLU A 236 -8.08 -0.77 52.41
C GLU A 236 -7.80 -1.05 50.92
N LEU A 237 -7.81 -2.31 50.48
CA LEU A 237 -7.70 -2.68 49.06
C LEU A 237 -9.01 -2.43 48.30
N ASP A 238 -10.14 -2.77 48.91
CA ASP A 238 -11.46 -2.72 48.27
C ASP A 238 -12.03 -1.27 48.18
N GLY A 239 -11.53 -0.33 49.00
CA GLY A 239 -12.07 1.03 49.10
C GLY A 239 -11.68 2.05 48.01
N GLU A 240 -10.88 1.68 47.00
CA GLU A 240 -10.47 2.61 45.92
C GLU A 240 -11.21 2.44 44.58
N ASP A 241 -12.05 1.41 44.40
CA ASP A 241 -12.80 1.22 43.13
C ASP A 241 -14.03 2.15 42.99
N GLU A 242 -14.36 2.97 44.00
CA GLU A 242 -15.56 3.84 44.01
C GLU A 242 -15.32 5.32 43.62
N GLY A 243 -14.12 5.71 43.18
CA GLY A 243 -13.78 7.12 42.85
C GLY A 243 -13.14 7.34 41.49
#